data_AF-A0A558HJD3-F1
#
_entry.id   AF-A0A558HJD3-F1
#
_cell.length_a   1.000
_cell.length_b   1.000
_cell.length_c   1.000
_cell.angle_alpha   90.00
_cell.angle_beta   90.00
_cell.angle_gamma   90.00
#
_symmetry.space_group_name_H-M   'P 1'
#
loop_
_entity.id
_entity.type
_entity.pdbx_description
1 polymer ?
#
loop_
_entity_poly.entity_id
_entity_poly.type
_entity_poly.pdbx_seq_one_letter_code
_entity_poly.pdbx_strand_id
1 'polypeptide(L)'
;MNSLPVSADTVSTRPSDAACNLRTRCRPLLAAGLGLAASLLLSGCSLFAPQPLSAQSPMPALSSLQDTTTQRLSLRMERMDENGKAVMDDASPRLPPLLGVLRQSPEAMRLVLLSVQGQRLLTLVHDNDGSRFENARPDVLEKLPFTADWLARRISWVHWPQAAIDKAFMGTDWQLIQAGDWQHPNQPARRIIRQGSDIIAELDRDAQGRVSLSDPASGRVLVLTPLPSVSFNTDSLDTDSLNTVSLNTVSLNTVSPELASLEPSTHD
;
A
#
# COMPACT_ATOMS: atom_id res chain seq x y z
N MET A 1 -61.32 -19.52 13.24
CA MET A 1 -62.43 -20.16 13.98
C MET A 1 -61.77 -21.12 14.95
N ASN A 2 -61.41 -20.68 16.15
CA ASN A 2 -62.24 -20.36 17.32
C ASN A 2 -62.62 -21.58 18.15
N SER A 3 -62.39 -21.43 19.46
CA SER A 3 -63.05 -22.08 20.59
C SER A 3 -62.38 -23.31 21.23
N LEU A 4 -61.75 -23.04 22.39
CA LEU A 4 -61.73 -23.92 23.57
C LEU A 4 -63.18 -24.17 24.06
N PRO A 5 -63.45 -25.21 24.88
CA PRO A 5 -63.44 -25.01 26.35
C PRO A 5 -62.96 -26.28 27.16
N VAL A 6 -62.40 -26.15 28.38
CA VAL A 6 -63.01 -26.46 29.72
C VAL A 6 -63.33 -27.96 29.98
N SER A 7 -63.13 -28.61 31.14
CA SER A 7 -62.31 -28.41 32.37
C SER A 7 -62.46 -29.67 33.27
N ALA A 8 -61.54 -29.88 34.25
CA ALA A 8 -61.72 -30.69 35.48
C ALA A 8 -61.90 -32.24 35.29
N ASP A 9 -61.71 -33.13 36.26
CA ASP A 9 -61.48 -33.09 37.72
C ASP A 9 -60.74 -34.42 38.13
N THR A 10 -59.64 -34.43 38.91
CA THR A 10 -59.58 -34.62 40.40
C THR A 10 -59.24 -36.06 40.87
N VAL A 11 -58.84 -36.19 42.15
CA VAL A 11 -58.43 -37.39 42.96
C VAL A 11 -56.92 -37.67 42.91
N SER A 12 -56.05 -37.40 43.92
CA SER A 12 -56.08 -37.41 45.41
C SER A 12 -55.44 -38.66 46.02
N THR A 13 -54.32 -38.47 46.75
CA THR A 13 -54.08 -39.10 48.05
C THR A 13 -53.01 -38.34 48.87
N ARG A 14 -53.28 -38.20 50.18
CA ARG A 14 -52.39 -37.73 51.27
C ARG A 14 -51.51 -38.91 51.78
N PRO A 15 -50.71 -38.86 52.87
CA PRO A 15 -50.30 -37.78 53.80
C PRO A 15 -48.75 -37.62 53.80
N SER A 16 -47.99 -37.07 54.77
CA SER A 16 -48.21 -36.61 56.16
C SER A 16 -47.32 -35.42 56.54
N ASP A 17 -47.58 -34.81 57.69
CA ASP A 17 -46.84 -33.67 58.26
C ASP A 17 -45.48 -34.01 58.89
N ALA A 18 -44.56 -33.05 58.82
CA ALA A 18 -43.55 -32.82 59.85
C ALA A 18 -43.18 -31.33 59.90
N ALA A 19 -44.04 -30.51 60.53
CA ALA A 19 -43.74 -29.11 60.75
C ALA A 19 -42.66 -28.94 61.83
N CYS A 20 -41.55 -28.28 61.51
CA CYS A 20 -40.68 -27.67 62.51
C CYS A 20 -40.43 -26.21 62.14
N ASN A 21 -40.93 -25.29 62.99
CA ASN A 21 -40.82 -23.85 62.77
C ASN A 21 -39.44 -23.35 63.21
N LEU A 22 -38.69 -22.74 62.29
CA LEU A 22 -37.84 -21.59 62.64
C LEU A 22 -38.11 -20.43 61.70
N ARG A 23 -38.56 -19.31 62.27
CA ARG A 23 -38.88 -18.08 61.56
C ARG A 23 -37.61 -17.29 61.21
N THR A 24 -37.78 -16.38 60.24
CA THR A 24 -36.98 -15.16 60.03
C THR A 24 -35.49 -15.32 59.72
N ARG A 25 -35.14 -15.15 58.43
CA ARG A 25 -34.70 -13.84 57.90
C ARG A 25 -34.77 -13.80 56.36
N CYS A 26 -34.88 -12.59 55.82
CA CYS A 26 -35.17 -12.34 54.41
C CYS A 26 -33.96 -12.55 53.47
N ARG A 27 -34.29 -12.81 52.20
CA ARG A 27 -33.48 -12.56 50.98
C ARG A 27 -32.75 -11.20 51.06
N PRO A 28 -31.57 -10.99 50.42
CA PRO A 28 -31.26 -11.53 49.08
C PRO A 28 -29.82 -12.04 48.84
N LEU A 29 -29.69 -13.20 48.18
CA LEU A 29 -28.44 -13.71 47.58
C LEU A 29 -28.63 -14.00 46.07
N LEU A 30 -29.22 -13.03 45.35
CA LEU A 30 -29.43 -13.08 43.89
C LEU A 30 -29.03 -11.76 43.20
N ALA A 31 -27.94 -11.15 43.64
CA ALA A 31 -27.44 -9.87 43.08
C ALA A 31 -25.92 -9.84 42.81
N ALA A 32 -25.17 -10.91 43.10
CA ALA A 32 -23.71 -10.94 42.98
C ALA A 32 -23.17 -11.75 41.78
N GLY A 33 -24.00 -12.54 41.10
CA GLY A 33 -23.57 -13.40 39.98
C GLY A 33 -23.61 -12.75 38.59
N LEU A 34 -24.39 -11.67 38.41
CA LEU A 34 -24.69 -11.09 37.09
C LEU A 34 -23.68 -10.03 36.62
N GLY A 35 -22.89 -9.45 37.52
CA GLY A 35 -21.90 -8.42 37.17
C GLY A 35 -20.67 -8.94 36.43
N LEU A 36 -20.25 -10.19 36.70
CA LEU A 36 -18.98 -10.74 36.19
C LEU A 36 -19.10 -11.31 34.76
N ALA A 37 -20.31 -11.70 34.34
CA ALA A 37 -20.58 -12.16 32.97
C ALA A 37 -20.66 -11.00 31.96
N ALA A 38 -21.08 -9.80 32.40
CA ALA A 38 -21.19 -8.63 31.53
C ALA A 38 -19.82 -8.09 31.09
N SER A 39 -18.80 -8.17 31.94
CA SER A 39 -17.45 -7.67 31.67
C SER A 39 -16.74 -8.39 30.52
N LEU A 40 -17.00 -9.69 30.35
CA LEU A 40 -16.35 -10.53 29.32
C LEU A 40 -16.93 -10.32 27.92
N LEU A 41 -18.18 -9.86 27.80
CA LEU A 41 -18.83 -9.60 26.51
C LEU A 41 -18.43 -8.27 25.86
N LEU A 42 -17.80 -7.36 26.62
CA LEU A 42 -17.31 -6.06 26.13
C LEU A 42 -15.88 -6.10 25.57
N SER A 43 -15.16 -7.23 25.67
CA SER A 43 -13.81 -7.41 25.09
C SER A 43 -13.82 -7.98 23.66
N GLY A 44 -14.99 -8.15 23.04
CA GLY A 44 -15.15 -8.93 21.80
C GLY A 44 -15.04 -8.19 20.46
N CYS A 45 -14.90 -6.86 20.44
CA CYS A 45 -15.14 -6.06 19.21
C CYS A 45 -13.94 -5.25 18.66
N SER A 46 -12.72 -5.41 19.18
CA SER A 46 -11.54 -4.68 18.67
C SER A 46 -10.63 -5.49 17.72
N LEU A 47 -10.80 -6.81 17.64
CA LEU A 47 -9.98 -7.70 16.80
C LEU A 47 -10.45 -7.80 15.33
N PHE A 48 -11.56 -7.14 14.98
CA PHE A 48 -12.01 -6.93 13.59
C PHE A 48 -11.92 -5.46 13.18
N ALA A 49 -10.82 -4.79 13.54
CA ALA A 49 -10.32 -3.77 12.64
C ALA A 49 -9.99 -4.47 11.30
N PRO A 50 -10.46 -3.97 10.13
CA PRO A 50 -9.96 -4.47 8.87
C PRO A 50 -8.45 -4.26 8.88
N GLN A 51 -7.69 -5.35 8.80
CA GLN A 51 -6.23 -5.25 8.72
C GLN A 51 -5.91 -4.30 7.55
N PRO A 52 -4.95 -3.37 7.70
CA PRO A 52 -4.49 -2.62 6.54
C PRO A 52 -4.11 -3.64 5.46
N LEU A 53 -4.39 -3.33 4.20
CA LEU A 53 -4.37 -4.25 3.05
C LEU A 53 -2.91 -4.67 2.72
N SER A 54 -2.34 -5.45 3.63
CA SER A 54 -0.92 -5.52 3.95
C SER A 54 -0.47 -6.97 4.01
N ALA A 55 -0.61 -7.64 2.87
CA ALA A 55 0.36 -8.66 2.49
C ALA A 55 1.74 -7.95 2.37
N GLN A 56 2.45 -7.84 3.50
CA GLN A 56 3.79 -7.24 3.60
C GLN A 56 4.80 -8.20 2.98
N SER A 57 5.01 -8.09 1.67
CA SER A 57 6.06 -8.87 1.01
C SER A 57 7.46 -8.43 1.46
N PRO A 58 8.43 -9.35 1.48
CA PRO A 58 9.84 -8.99 1.63
C PRO A 58 10.25 -7.97 0.55
N MET A 59 11.00 -6.94 0.96
CA MET A 59 11.60 -6.01 0.00
C MET A 59 12.92 -6.59 -0.54
N PRO A 60 13.16 -6.54 -1.86
CA PRO A 60 14.48 -6.78 -2.43
C PRO A 60 15.53 -5.85 -1.83
N ALA A 61 16.70 -6.39 -1.51
CA ALA A 61 17.80 -5.61 -0.93
C ALA A 61 18.22 -4.48 -1.88
N LEU A 62 18.35 -3.26 -1.37
CA LEU A 62 18.75 -2.08 -2.15
C LEU A 62 20.10 -2.29 -2.86
N SER A 63 21.04 -2.99 -2.23
CA SER A 63 22.34 -3.38 -2.79
C SER A 63 22.30 -4.28 -4.03
N SER A 64 21.12 -4.76 -4.47
CA SER A 64 20.96 -5.41 -5.78
C SER A 64 20.81 -4.43 -6.96
N LEU A 65 20.58 -3.15 -6.67
CA LEU A 65 20.59 -2.04 -7.65
C LEU A 65 22.02 -1.52 -7.84
N GLN A 66 22.89 -2.33 -8.45
CA GLN A 66 24.34 -2.06 -8.49
C GLN A 66 24.69 -0.63 -8.98
N ASP A 67 23.94 -0.11 -9.95
CA ASP A 67 24.07 1.25 -10.47
C ASP A 67 22.98 2.19 -9.95
N THR A 68 23.36 3.47 -9.77
CA THR A 68 22.36 4.53 -9.57
C THR A 68 21.63 4.82 -10.87
N THR A 69 20.33 4.57 -10.93
CA THR A 69 19.48 4.92 -12.07
C THR A 69 18.50 6.04 -11.71
N THR A 70 18.14 6.87 -12.68
CA THR A 70 17.09 7.89 -12.54
C THR A 70 16.19 7.85 -13.77
N GLN A 71 14.89 7.73 -13.55
CA GLN A 71 13.88 7.62 -14.61
C GLN A 71 12.68 8.50 -14.31
N ARG A 72 12.04 8.98 -15.38
CA ARG A 72 10.79 9.76 -15.31
C ARG A 72 9.62 8.85 -15.66
N LEU A 73 8.53 8.95 -14.93
CA LEU A 73 7.32 8.16 -15.15
C LEU A 73 6.06 8.99 -14.90
N SER A 74 4.95 8.58 -15.51
CA SER A 74 3.61 9.01 -15.11
C SER A 74 2.99 7.91 -14.26
N LEU A 75 2.46 8.26 -13.10
CA LEU A 75 1.79 7.38 -12.16
C LEU A 75 0.31 7.72 -12.13
N ARG A 76 -0.54 6.70 -12.31
CA ARG A 76 -2.00 6.84 -12.18
C ARG A 76 -2.57 5.69 -11.35
N MET A 77 -3.51 6.02 -10.47
CA MET A 77 -4.33 5.05 -9.75
C MET A 77 -5.70 4.94 -10.40
N GLU A 78 -6.11 3.74 -10.75
CA GLU A 78 -7.42 3.40 -11.29
C GLU A 78 -8.09 2.38 -10.33
N ARG A 79 -9.43 2.35 -10.25
CA ARG A 79 -10.15 1.33 -9.48
C ARG A 79 -10.40 0.11 -10.35
N MET A 80 -10.52 -1.05 -9.72
CA MET A 80 -10.87 -2.31 -10.36
C MET A 80 -12.41 -2.50 -10.36
N ASP A 81 -12.97 -3.17 -11.38
CA ASP A 81 -14.36 -3.66 -11.37
C ASP A 81 -14.46 -5.06 -10.75
N GLU A 82 -15.70 -5.53 -10.61
CA GLU A 82 -16.06 -6.91 -10.26
C GLU A 82 -15.41 -7.99 -11.15
N ASN A 83 -14.91 -7.64 -12.35
CA ASN A 83 -14.27 -8.55 -13.29
C ASN A 83 -12.73 -8.45 -13.25
N GLY A 84 -12.14 -7.72 -12.30
CA GLY A 84 -10.69 -7.60 -12.15
C GLY A 84 -10.03 -6.57 -13.09
N LYS A 85 -10.80 -5.78 -13.84
CA LYS A 85 -10.28 -4.85 -14.86
C LYS A 85 -10.29 -3.40 -14.37
N ALA A 86 -9.36 -2.58 -14.87
CA ALA A 86 -9.34 -1.15 -14.60
C ALA A 86 -10.60 -0.45 -15.15
N VAL A 87 -11.31 0.28 -14.29
CA VAL A 87 -12.53 1.02 -14.62
C VAL A 87 -12.23 2.49 -14.82
N MET A 88 -12.60 2.99 -16.00
CA MET A 88 -12.68 4.43 -16.26
C MET A 88 -13.99 5.01 -15.69
N ASP A 89 -14.17 4.91 -14.37
CA ASP A 89 -15.32 5.53 -13.66
C ASP A 89 -15.10 7.03 -13.50
N ASP A 90 -15.85 7.86 -14.21
CA ASP A 90 -15.82 9.33 -14.08
C ASP A 90 -16.52 9.80 -12.78
N ALA A 91 -17.33 8.93 -12.17
CA ALA A 91 -18.09 9.14 -10.94
C ALA A 91 -17.24 9.46 -9.68
N SER A 92 -15.98 9.01 -9.63
CA SER A 92 -15.20 8.98 -8.38
C SER A 92 -14.00 9.92 -8.38
N PRO A 93 -13.59 10.44 -7.20
CA PRO A 93 -12.48 11.39 -7.08
C PRO A 93 -11.15 10.72 -7.44
N ARG A 94 -10.79 10.78 -8.72
CA ARG A 94 -9.48 10.37 -9.21
C ARG A 94 -8.43 11.37 -8.72
N LEU A 95 -7.33 10.86 -8.21
CA LEU A 95 -6.10 11.66 -8.21
C LEU A 95 -5.73 11.93 -9.68
N PRO A 96 -5.45 13.19 -10.08
CA PRO A 96 -4.86 13.47 -11.39
C PRO A 96 -3.60 12.64 -11.61
N PRO A 97 -3.22 12.32 -12.87
CA PRO A 97 -1.97 11.62 -13.14
C PRO A 97 -0.80 12.40 -12.51
N LEU A 98 0.03 11.70 -11.75
CA LEU A 98 1.17 12.27 -11.05
C LEU A 98 2.42 12.07 -11.89
N LEU A 99 3.28 13.08 -11.95
CA LEU A 99 4.59 12.96 -12.58
C LEU A 99 5.58 12.47 -11.52
N GLY A 100 6.24 11.35 -11.79
CA GLY A 100 7.21 10.72 -10.92
C GLY A 100 8.64 10.89 -11.44
N VAL A 101 9.56 11.24 -10.55
CA VAL A 101 11.00 11.07 -10.77
C VAL A 101 11.49 10.02 -9.78
N LEU A 102 11.80 8.83 -10.29
CA LEU A 102 12.29 7.68 -9.53
C LEU A 102 13.81 7.60 -9.65
N ARG A 103 14.51 7.80 -8.54
CA ARG A 103 15.94 7.50 -8.37
C ARG A 103 16.08 6.22 -7.56
N GLN A 104 16.88 5.30 -8.05
CA GLN A 104 17.20 4.02 -7.42
C GLN A 104 18.72 3.97 -7.23
N SER A 105 19.20 3.65 -6.04
CA SER A 105 20.62 3.45 -5.74
C SER A 105 20.82 2.41 -4.62
N PRO A 106 22.03 1.88 -4.39
CA PRO A 106 22.32 0.88 -3.37
C PRO A 106 21.92 1.27 -1.94
N GLU A 107 21.81 2.57 -1.65
CA GLU A 107 21.52 3.13 -0.32
C GLU A 107 20.02 3.43 -0.13
N ALA A 108 19.31 3.79 -1.19
CA ALA A 108 17.90 4.21 -1.12
C ALA A 108 17.18 4.18 -2.47
N MET A 109 15.87 3.95 -2.41
CA MET A 109 14.93 4.28 -3.48
C MET A 109 14.17 5.55 -3.12
N ARG A 110 14.16 6.53 -4.02
CA ARG A 110 13.45 7.81 -3.84
C ARG A 110 12.56 8.10 -5.04
N LEU A 111 11.26 8.29 -4.81
CA LEU A 111 10.28 8.69 -5.82
C LEU A 111 9.68 10.04 -5.45
N VAL A 112 10.08 11.09 -6.16
CA VAL A 112 9.47 12.42 -6.04
C VAL A 112 8.18 12.42 -6.86
N LEU A 113 7.04 12.72 -6.23
CA LEU A 113 5.76 12.87 -6.92
C LEU A 113 5.41 14.35 -7.07
N LEU A 114 5.11 14.74 -8.30
CA LEU A 114 4.73 16.08 -8.72
C LEU A 114 3.29 16.08 -9.26
N SER A 115 2.61 17.22 -9.19
CA SER A 115 1.38 17.45 -9.96
C SER A 115 1.68 17.57 -11.45
N VAL A 116 0.63 17.54 -12.29
CA VAL A 116 0.74 17.85 -13.73
C VAL A 116 1.29 19.26 -14.02
N GLN A 117 1.26 20.15 -13.02
CA GLN A 117 1.81 21.52 -13.09
C GLN A 117 3.29 21.57 -12.62
N GLY A 118 3.88 20.43 -12.24
CA GLY A 118 5.25 20.34 -11.74
C GLY A 118 5.44 20.62 -10.25
N GLN A 119 4.38 20.94 -9.50
CA GLN A 119 4.50 21.22 -8.07
C GLN A 119 4.83 19.94 -7.30
N ARG A 120 5.88 19.94 -6.48
CA ARG A 120 6.21 18.81 -5.59
C ARG A 120 5.09 18.60 -4.57
N LEU A 121 4.51 17.41 -4.58
CA LEU A 121 3.42 17.02 -3.68
C LEU A 121 3.95 16.24 -2.47
N LEU A 122 4.89 15.33 -2.72
CA LEU A 122 5.56 14.51 -1.71
C LEU A 122 6.84 13.86 -2.26
N THR A 123 7.56 13.14 -1.42
CA THR A 123 8.61 12.21 -1.84
C THR A 123 8.49 10.90 -1.06
N LEU A 124 8.29 9.79 -1.77
CA LEU A 124 8.46 8.46 -1.20
C LEU A 124 9.95 8.20 -1.04
N VAL A 125 10.35 7.73 0.14
CA VAL A 125 11.69 7.22 0.43
C VAL A 125 11.56 5.82 0.98
N HIS A 126 12.43 4.93 0.49
CA HIS A 126 12.67 3.62 1.06
C HIS A 126 14.17 3.42 1.22
N ASP A 127 14.61 3.29 2.46
CA ASP A 127 15.99 3.05 2.88
C ASP A 127 16.00 2.03 4.03
N ASN A 128 17.12 1.89 4.76
CA ASN A 128 17.25 0.94 5.87
C ASN A 128 16.27 1.20 7.03
N ASP A 129 15.73 2.42 7.16
CA ASP A 129 14.72 2.77 8.17
C ASP A 129 13.28 2.46 7.68
N GLY A 130 13.15 1.89 6.48
CA GLY A 130 11.89 1.48 5.87
C GLY A 130 11.26 2.55 4.96
N SER A 131 9.95 2.43 4.74
CA SER A 131 9.21 3.19 3.72
C SER A 131 8.43 4.37 4.34
N ARG A 132 8.73 5.60 3.93
CA ARG A 132 8.07 6.83 4.44
C ARG A 132 7.80 7.88 3.36
N PHE A 133 6.87 8.79 3.64
CA PHE A 133 6.66 10.00 2.84
C PHE A 133 7.36 11.19 3.51
N GLU A 134 8.30 11.81 2.79
CA GLU A 134 9.01 13.03 3.18
C GLU A 134 8.49 14.23 2.36
N ASN A 135 8.64 15.44 2.91
CA ASN A 135 8.31 16.71 2.21
C ASN A 135 6.88 16.72 1.63
N ALA A 136 5.96 16.02 2.28
CA ALA A 136 4.59 15.84 1.82
C ALA A 136 3.68 16.91 2.44
N ARG A 137 2.81 17.51 1.63
CA ARG A 137 1.80 18.42 2.15
C ARG A 137 0.72 17.62 2.91
N PRO A 138 0.24 18.07 4.08
CA PRO A 138 -0.81 17.36 4.84
C PRO A 138 -2.07 17.09 4.01
N ASP A 139 -2.52 18.10 3.25
CA ASP A 139 -3.71 18.03 2.39
C ASP A 139 -3.58 17.09 1.18
N VAL A 140 -2.36 16.61 0.90
CA VAL A 140 -2.09 15.54 -0.06
C VAL A 140 -2.10 14.19 0.65
N LEU A 141 -1.41 14.05 1.79
CA LEU A 141 -1.30 12.80 2.55
C LEU A 141 -2.68 12.22 2.90
N GLU A 142 -3.59 13.07 3.39
CA GLU A 142 -4.98 12.69 3.73
C GLU A 142 -5.79 12.13 2.54
N LYS A 143 -5.38 12.45 1.31
CA LYS A 143 -6.05 12.03 0.06
C LYS A 143 -5.33 10.90 -0.64
N LEU A 144 -4.15 10.47 -0.16
CA LEU A 144 -3.46 9.34 -0.76
C LEU A 144 -4.23 8.05 -0.43
N PRO A 145 -4.62 7.27 -1.44
CA PRO A 145 -5.38 6.06 -1.18
C PRO A 145 -4.50 4.91 -0.66
N PHE A 146 -3.17 5.09 -0.61
CA PHE A 146 -2.16 4.08 -0.27
C PHE A 146 -1.12 4.60 0.74
N THR A 147 -0.42 3.68 1.42
CA THR A 147 0.72 4.01 2.29
C THR A 147 2.03 4.06 1.51
N ALA A 148 3.07 4.68 2.09
CA ALA A 148 4.42 4.66 1.55
C ALA A 148 4.95 3.23 1.37
N ASP A 149 4.68 2.38 2.36
CA ASP A 149 5.11 0.98 2.42
C ASP A 149 4.37 0.07 1.42
N TRP A 150 3.12 0.39 1.10
CA TRP A 150 2.41 -0.22 -0.03
C TRP A 150 3.10 0.16 -1.36
N LEU A 151 3.28 1.46 -1.62
CA LEU A 151 3.80 1.95 -2.89
C LEU A 151 5.24 1.49 -3.14
N ALA A 152 6.11 1.53 -2.13
CA ALA A 152 7.50 1.09 -2.25
C ALA A 152 7.62 -0.36 -2.76
N ARG A 153 6.82 -1.29 -2.24
CA ARG A 153 6.81 -2.70 -2.70
C ARG A 153 6.27 -2.86 -4.12
N ARG A 154 5.22 -2.13 -4.48
CA ARG A 154 4.65 -2.21 -5.83
C ARG A 154 5.63 -1.65 -6.87
N ILE A 155 6.35 -0.57 -6.54
CA ILE A 155 7.46 -0.05 -7.35
C ILE A 155 8.63 -1.06 -7.42
N SER A 156 8.96 -1.76 -6.33
CA SER A 156 10.06 -2.75 -6.36
C SER A 156 9.76 -3.94 -7.26
N TRP A 157 8.53 -4.47 -7.24
CA TRP A 157 8.09 -5.54 -8.14
C TRP A 157 8.17 -5.17 -9.63
N VAL A 158 8.09 -3.87 -9.95
CA VAL A 158 8.20 -3.36 -11.33
C VAL A 158 9.66 -3.19 -11.74
N HIS A 159 10.52 -2.62 -10.87
CA HIS A 159 11.85 -2.17 -11.28
C HIS A 159 13.03 -3.05 -10.84
N TRP A 160 12.83 -4.06 -9.99
CA TRP A 160 13.91 -4.99 -9.64
C TRP A 160 14.05 -6.16 -10.62
N PRO A 161 15.29 -6.67 -10.82
CA PRO A 161 15.52 -7.90 -11.57
C PRO A 161 14.90 -9.08 -10.81
N GLN A 162 14.39 -10.07 -11.55
CA GLN A 162 13.70 -11.24 -10.99
C GLN A 162 14.52 -11.92 -9.88
N ALA A 163 15.80 -12.19 -10.11
CA ALA A 163 16.68 -12.85 -9.14
C ALA A 163 16.79 -12.12 -7.78
N ALA A 164 16.60 -10.80 -7.74
CA ALA A 164 16.59 -10.04 -6.49
C ALA A 164 15.26 -10.14 -5.74
N ILE A 165 14.14 -10.29 -6.47
CA ILE A 165 12.81 -10.55 -5.89
C ILE A 165 12.76 -12.00 -5.38
N ASP A 166 13.21 -12.97 -6.18
CA ASP A 166 13.27 -14.38 -5.79
C ASP A 166 14.15 -14.57 -4.54
N LYS A 167 15.29 -13.88 -4.45
CA LYS A 167 16.15 -13.87 -3.26
C LYS A 167 15.47 -13.26 -2.03
N ALA A 168 14.63 -12.23 -2.21
CA ALA A 168 13.88 -11.61 -1.12
C ALA A 168 12.76 -12.53 -0.60
N PHE A 169 12.12 -13.27 -1.51
CA PHE A 169 11.02 -14.18 -1.21
C PHE A 169 11.49 -15.55 -0.70
N MET A 170 12.78 -15.89 -0.88
CA MET A 170 13.39 -17.13 -0.41
C MET A 170 13.12 -17.40 1.08
N GLY A 171 12.56 -18.57 1.40
CA GLY A 171 12.20 -18.95 2.77
C GLY A 171 10.88 -18.38 3.28
N THR A 172 10.08 -17.76 2.40
CA THR A 172 8.72 -17.28 2.69
C THR A 172 7.71 -17.91 1.73
N ASP A 173 6.41 -17.72 1.99
CA ASP A 173 5.33 -18.18 1.09
C ASP A 173 5.19 -17.32 -0.18
N TRP A 174 6.01 -16.28 -0.35
CA TRP A 174 5.95 -15.39 -1.50
C TRP A 174 6.61 -16.02 -2.73
N GLN A 175 6.03 -15.77 -3.91
CA GLN A 175 6.56 -16.25 -5.18
C GLN A 175 6.37 -15.21 -6.28
N LEU A 176 7.36 -15.12 -7.17
CA LEU A 176 7.29 -14.39 -8.42
C LEU A 176 7.28 -15.39 -9.58
N ILE A 177 6.26 -15.31 -10.43
CA ILE A 177 6.19 -16.02 -11.71
C ILE A 177 6.36 -14.97 -12.80
N GLN A 178 7.38 -15.11 -13.65
CA GLN A 178 7.61 -14.20 -14.78
C GLN A 178 7.44 -14.92 -16.12
N ALA A 179 6.79 -14.27 -17.08
CA ALA A 179 6.71 -14.69 -18.47
C ALA A 179 7.20 -13.57 -19.39
N GLY A 180 8.02 -13.91 -20.39
CA GLY A 180 8.73 -12.93 -21.21
C GLY A 180 9.91 -12.27 -20.48
N ASP A 181 10.59 -11.38 -21.18
CA ASP A 181 11.76 -10.68 -20.64
C ASP A 181 11.38 -9.32 -20.04
N TRP A 182 11.28 -9.29 -18.71
CA TRP A 182 10.96 -8.08 -17.96
C TRP A 182 12.12 -7.08 -17.85
N GLN A 183 13.35 -7.41 -18.26
CA GLN A 183 14.46 -6.45 -18.25
C GLN A 183 14.47 -5.59 -19.51
N HIS A 184 13.98 -6.10 -20.64
CA HIS A 184 13.84 -5.32 -21.87
C HIS A 184 12.60 -4.40 -21.80
N PRO A 185 12.78 -3.05 -21.80
CA PRO A 185 11.68 -2.13 -21.51
C PRO A 185 10.61 -2.08 -22.61
N ASN A 186 10.96 -2.40 -23.86
CA ASN A 186 10.07 -2.29 -25.03
C ASN A 186 9.56 -3.66 -25.51
N GLN A 187 9.43 -4.63 -24.59
CA GLN A 187 8.89 -5.96 -24.89
C GLN A 187 7.71 -6.28 -23.96
N PRO A 188 6.65 -6.94 -24.48
CA PRO A 188 5.57 -7.40 -23.64
C PRO A 188 6.07 -8.50 -22.69
N ALA A 189 5.78 -8.34 -21.41
CA ALA A 189 6.16 -9.28 -20.36
C ALA A 189 5.11 -9.24 -19.25
N ARG A 190 5.03 -10.32 -18.47
CA ARG A 190 4.08 -10.46 -17.35
C ARG A 190 4.79 -10.94 -16.09
N ARG A 191 4.40 -10.40 -14.94
CA ARG A 191 4.76 -10.92 -13.61
C ARG A 191 3.50 -11.21 -12.81
N ILE A 192 3.49 -12.31 -12.08
CA ILE A 192 2.43 -12.66 -11.12
C ILE A 192 3.11 -12.82 -9.76
N ILE A 193 2.65 -12.04 -8.78
CA ILE A 193 3.11 -12.10 -7.39
C ILE A 193 2.08 -12.90 -6.59
N ARG A 194 2.53 -13.98 -5.95
CA ARG A 194 1.70 -14.85 -5.13
C ARG A 194 2.17 -14.87 -3.68
N GLN A 195 1.24 -15.19 -2.78
CA GLN A 195 1.52 -15.57 -1.40
C GLN A 195 0.75 -16.89 -1.14
N GLY A 196 1.48 -18.00 -1.03
CA GLY A 196 0.88 -19.33 -0.97
C GLY A 196 0.05 -19.64 -2.21
N SER A 197 -1.24 -19.92 -2.03
CA SER A 197 -2.20 -20.11 -3.13
C SER A 197 -2.59 -18.82 -3.84
N ASP A 198 -2.49 -17.68 -3.17
CA ASP A 198 -3.28 -16.49 -3.52
C ASP A 198 -2.50 -15.58 -4.46
N ILE A 199 -3.19 -14.99 -5.45
CA ILE A 199 -2.62 -13.99 -6.34
C ILE A 199 -2.76 -12.62 -5.67
N ILE A 200 -1.64 -12.03 -5.28
CA ILE A 200 -1.60 -10.73 -4.60
C ILE A 200 -1.53 -9.59 -5.62
N ALA A 201 -0.78 -9.77 -6.70
CA ALA A 201 -0.73 -8.82 -7.81
C ALA A 201 -0.40 -9.48 -9.14
N GLU A 202 -0.91 -8.88 -10.22
CA GLU A 202 -0.54 -9.18 -11.60
C GLU A 202 0.01 -7.91 -12.23
N LEU A 203 1.14 -8.02 -12.92
CA LEU A 203 1.81 -6.92 -13.59
C LEU A 203 1.94 -7.28 -15.07
N ASP A 204 1.32 -6.51 -15.95
CA ASP A 204 1.46 -6.64 -17.39
C ASP A 204 2.21 -5.42 -17.95
N ARG A 205 3.25 -5.67 -18.74
CA ARG A 205 3.97 -4.65 -19.52
C ARG A 205 3.55 -4.75 -20.99
N ASP A 206 3.27 -3.61 -21.61
CA ASP A 206 3.02 -3.52 -23.06
C ASP A 206 4.29 -3.23 -23.87
N ALA A 207 4.17 -3.23 -25.21
CA ALA A 207 5.30 -2.97 -26.10
C ALA A 207 5.84 -1.52 -26.02
N GLN A 208 5.13 -0.61 -25.35
CA GLN A 208 5.52 0.76 -25.10
C GLN A 208 6.19 0.93 -23.71
N GLY A 209 6.37 -0.17 -22.97
CA GLY A 209 6.99 -0.19 -21.65
C GLY A 209 6.09 0.33 -20.54
N ARG A 210 4.81 0.63 -20.82
CA ARG A 210 3.83 0.95 -19.78
C ARG A 210 3.51 -0.34 -19.02
N VAL A 211 3.46 -0.22 -17.70
CA VAL A 211 3.15 -1.31 -16.78
C VAL A 211 1.81 -1.04 -16.11
N SER A 212 0.93 -2.05 -16.16
CA SER A 212 -0.33 -2.10 -15.42
C SER A 212 -0.17 -3.10 -14.29
N LEU A 213 -0.19 -2.64 -13.04
CA LEU A 213 -0.13 -3.49 -11.84
C LEU A 213 -1.53 -3.56 -11.22
N SER A 214 -2.20 -4.69 -11.41
CA SER A 214 -3.45 -5.05 -10.76
C SER A 214 -3.17 -5.63 -9.38
N ASP A 215 -3.78 -5.07 -8.34
CA ASP A 215 -3.69 -5.52 -6.95
C ASP A 215 -5.13 -5.83 -6.48
N PRO A 216 -5.61 -7.09 -6.63
CA PRO A 216 -7.00 -7.46 -6.33
C PRO A 216 -7.36 -7.27 -4.86
N ALA A 217 -6.42 -7.49 -3.95
CA ALA A 217 -6.62 -7.28 -2.52
C ALA A 217 -6.98 -5.82 -2.19
N SER A 218 -6.40 -4.86 -2.90
CA SER A 218 -6.73 -3.43 -2.76
C SER A 218 -7.83 -2.93 -3.69
N GLY A 219 -8.34 -3.76 -4.61
CA GLY A 219 -9.37 -3.42 -5.60
C GLY A 219 -8.92 -2.35 -6.59
N ARG A 220 -7.64 -2.34 -6.99
CA ARG A 220 -7.02 -1.23 -7.73
C ARG A 220 -6.03 -1.66 -8.80
N VAL A 221 -5.79 -0.74 -9.71
CA VAL A 221 -4.74 -0.82 -10.72
C VAL A 221 -3.82 0.39 -10.60
N LEU A 222 -2.52 0.14 -10.42
CA LEU A 222 -1.46 1.13 -10.50
C LEU A 222 -0.88 1.10 -11.92
N VAL A 223 -1.06 2.18 -12.66
CA VAL A 223 -0.50 2.33 -14.00
C VAL A 223 0.76 3.20 -13.93
N LEU A 224 1.86 2.65 -14.43
CA LEU A 224 3.14 3.34 -14.58
C LEU A 224 3.47 3.44 -16.07
N THR A 225 3.62 4.65 -16.59
CA THR A 225 4.02 4.89 -17.98
C THR A 225 5.40 5.54 -17.99
N PRO A 226 6.43 4.93 -18.62
CA PRO A 226 7.73 5.57 -18.74
C PRO A 226 7.60 6.87 -19.55
N LEU A 227 8.27 7.92 -19.07
CA LEU A 227 8.40 9.17 -19.81
C LEU A 227 9.81 9.22 -20.41
N PRO A 228 9.98 9.72 -21.65
CA PRO A 228 11.28 9.75 -22.30
C PRO A 228 12.29 10.51 -21.42
N SER A 229 13.51 10.01 -21.31
CA SER A 229 14.63 10.72 -20.69
C SER A 229 14.99 11.94 -21.54
N VAL A 230 15.28 13.10 -20.93
CA VAL A 230 16.03 14.13 -21.65
C VAL A 230 17.49 13.72 -21.59
N SER A 231 18.03 13.28 -22.72
CA SER A 231 19.48 13.18 -22.89
C SER A 231 20.03 14.60 -23.04
N PHE A 232 20.65 15.13 -21.98
CA PHE A 232 21.46 16.33 -22.10
C PHE A 232 22.79 15.93 -22.75
N ASN A 233 22.92 16.19 -24.05
CA ASN A 233 24.21 16.08 -24.72
C ASN A 233 25.14 17.16 -24.15
N THR A 234 26.09 16.77 -23.32
CA THR A 234 27.07 17.68 -22.68
C THR A 234 28.23 18.10 -23.59
N ASP A 235 28.21 17.71 -24.88
CA ASP A 235 29.27 17.95 -25.87
C ASP A 235 29.21 19.33 -26.57
N SER A 236 28.31 20.24 -26.17
CA SER A 236 28.30 21.61 -26.68
C SER A 236 27.78 22.57 -25.61
N LEU A 237 28.72 23.05 -24.78
CA LEU A 237 28.56 24.25 -23.96
C LEU A 237 29.32 25.41 -24.59
N ASP A 238 28.86 25.86 -25.75
CA ASP A 238 29.20 27.21 -26.23
C ASP A 238 28.47 28.23 -25.34
N THR A 239 29.24 29.08 -24.67
CA THR A 239 28.81 29.90 -23.52
C THR A 239 27.91 31.10 -23.85
N ASP A 240 27.45 31.26 -25.09
CA ASP A 240 26.80 32.49 -25.59
C ASP A 240 25.33 32.35 -26.04
N SER A 241 24.67 31.21 -25.78
CA SER A 241 23.26 30.97 -26.22
C SER A 241 22.24 30.77 -25.10
N LEU A 242 22.45 31.41 -23.94
CA LEU A 242 21.45 31.46 -22.85
C LEU A 242 20.37 32.53 -23.10
N ASN A 243 19.61 32.40 -24.19
CA ASN A 243 18.31 33.07 -24.34
C ASN A 243 17.36 32.29 -25.26
N THR A 244 16.18 31.93 -24.73
CA THR A 244 15.02 31.37 -25.45
C THR A 244 15.22 30.06 -26.22
N VAL A 245 15.12 28.93 -25.50
CA VAL A 245 14.48 27.72 -26.03
C VAL A 245 13.16 27.51 -25.30
N SER A 246 12.08 28.04 -25.87
CA SER A 246 10.72 27.87 -25.34
C SER A 246 10.21 26.45 -25.61
N LEU A 247 10.24 25.60 -24.60
CA LEU A 247 9.45 24.36 -24.57
C LEU A 247 8.26 24.57 -23.64
N ASN A 248 7.06 24.16 -24.08
CA ASN A 248 5.82 24.21 -23.29
C ASN A 248 5.82 23.13 -22.20
N THR A 249 6.83 23.15 -21.33
CA THR A 249 7.06 22.10 -20.33
C THR A 249 7.78 22.68 -19.13
N VAL A 250 6.99 23.02 -18.10
CA VAL A 250 7.37 23.25 -16.69
C VAL A 250 8.88 23.39 -16.43
N SER A 251 9.34 24.63 -16.25
CA SER A 251 10.66 24.92 -15.69
C SER A 251 10.73 24.45 -14.23
N LEU A 252 11.24 23.24 -14.02
CA LEU A 252 11.65 22.78 -12.70
C LEU A 252 12.99 23.45 -12.38
N ASN A 253 12.97 24.54 -11.62
CA ASN A 253 14.17 25.18 -11.11
C ASN A 253 14.98 24.16 -10.29
N THR A 254 16.19 23.86 -10.77
CA THR A 254 17.11 22.92 -10.12
C THR A 254 17.52 23.48 -8.77
N VAL A 255 17.24 22.75 -7.69
CA VAL A 255 17.83 23.03 -6.38
C VAL A 255 19.23 22.42 -6.38
N SER A 256 20.26 23.28 -6.40
CA SER A 256 21.65 22.84 -6.32
C SER A 256 21.93 22.10 -5.01
N PRO A 257 22.59 20.93 -5.04
CA PRO A 257 23.17 20.34 -3.84
C PRO A 257 24.50 21.04 -3.55
N GLU A 258 24.52 21.94 -2.57
CA GLU A 258 25.76 22.55 -2.08
C GLU A 258 26.56 21.52 -1.27
N LEU A 259 27.50 20.85 -1.93
CA LEU A 259 28.50 19.98 -1.31
C LEU A 259 29.66 20.85 -0.79
N ALA A 260 29.52 21.33 0.45
CA ALA A 260 30.64 21.93 1.18
C ALA A 260 31.66 20.82 1.56
N SER A 261 32.62 20.58 0.67
CA SER A 261 33.75 19.68 0.93
C SER A 261 34.80 20.39 1.78
N LEU A 262 35.21 19.75 2.88
CA LEU A 262 36.27 20.25 3.77
C LEU A 262 37.64 19.98 3.17
N GLU A 263 38.41 21.03 2.89
CA GLU A 263 39.85 20.90 2.60
C GLU A 263 40.67 20.82 3.90
N PRO A 264 41.67 19.91 3.99
CA PRO A 264 42.66 19.92 5.07
C PRO A 264 43.83 20.84 4.70
N SER A 265 43.99 21.96 5.41
CA SER A 265 45.13 22.86 5.23
C SER A 265 46.41 22.28 5.86
N THR A 266 47.32 21.76 5.04
CA THR A 266 48.72 21.53 5.42
C THR A 266 49.60 22.69 4.97
N HIS A 267 50.18 23.44 5.89
CA HIS A 267 51.39 24.25 5.67
C HIS A 267 52.18 24.41 6.98
N ASP A 268 53.50 24.55 6.83
CA ASP A 268 54.51 24.66 7.89
C ASP A 268 54.44 25.96 8.71
#